data_AF-A0A2S9S0M7-F1
#
_entry.id   AF-A0A2S9S0M7-F1
#
_cell.length_a   1.000
_cell.length_b   1.000
_cell.length_c   1.000
_cell.angle_alpha   90.00
_cell.angle_beta   90.00
_cell.angle_gamma   90.00
#
_symmetry.space_group_name_H-M   'P 1'
#
loop_
_entity.id
_entity.type
_entity.pdbx_description
1 polymer ?
#
loop_
_entity_poly.entity_id
_entity_poly.type
_entity_poly.pdbx_seq_one_letter_code
_entity_poly.pdbx_strand_id
1 'polypeptide(L)'
;MEDLQQLIKNIEQWAEDRNLIKGSSIKKQTLKMVEEFGELCGGVAKGNINIIKDSIGDCFVVLTIINAQCRNESVETNANQSHLLEPTGHFRASSIDEALLRTAARIGGFASKTTPPDDWDVNCLSNYLFLISKMANLDFWDCVQYAYEQIKDRKGRMINGVFVKEGDL
;
A
#
# COMPACT_ATOMS: atom_id res chain seq x y z
N MET A 1 19.02 2.39 8.35
CA MET A 1 17.78 2.34 7.57
C MET A 1 17.64 0.91 7.08
N GLU A 2 16.49 0.28 7.32
CA GLU A 2 16.26 -1.05 6.76
C GLU A 2 16.17 -0.96 5.23
N ASP A 3 16.61 -2.01 4.53
CA ASP A 3 16.33 -2.12 3.10
C ASP A 3 14.83 -2.42 2.87
N LEU A 4 14.28 -2.02 1.73
CA LEU A 4 12.87 -2.18 1.39
C LEU A 4 12.43 -3.64 1.45
N GLN A 5 13.30 -4.57 1.04
CA GLN A 5 13.00 -6.00 1.16
C GLN A 5 12.76 -6.44 2.60
N GLN A 6 13.50 -5.86 3.56
CA GLN A 6 13.30 -6.13 4.97
C GLN A 6 12.01 -5.47 5.48
N LEU A 7 11.72 -4.24 5.07
CA LEU A 7 10.47 -3.54 5.41
C LEU A 7 9.24 -4.31 4.90
N ILE A 8 9.27 -4.81 3.67
CA ILE A 8 8.18 -5.63 3.10
C ILE A 8 7.95 -6.88 3.97
N LYS A 9 9.01 -7.61 4.32
CA LYS A 9 8.90 -8.79 5.21
C LYS A 9 8.32 -8.43 6.58
N ASN A 10 8.77 -7.31 7.14
CA ASN A 10 8.30 -6.82 8.44
C ASN A 10 6.81 -6.45 8.41
N ILE A 11 6.33 -5.83 7.32
CA ILE A 11 4.91 -5.50 7.10
C ILE A 11 4.08 -6.79 6.90
N GLU A 12 4.55 -7.73 6.08
CA GLU A 12 3.88 -9.01 5.85
C GLU A 12 3.74 -9.79 7.16
N GLN A 13 4.80 -9.86 7.98
CA GLN A 13 4.74 -10.53 9.29
C GLN A 13 3.76 -9.82 10.23
N TRP A 14 3.80 -8.50 10.29
CA TRP A 14 2.86 -7.71 11.10
C TRP A 14 1.40 -7.98 10.72
N ALA A 15 1.13 -8.16 9.43
CA ALA A 15 -0.20 -8.45 8.89
C ALA A 15 -0.64 -9.89 9.19
N GLU A 16 0.25 -10.87 9.08
CA GLU A 16 -0.03 -12.27 9.45
C GLU A 16 -0.34 -12.38 10.95
N ASP A 17 0.47 -11.76 11.81
CA ASP A 17 0.30 -11.76 13.27
C ASP A 17 -1.05 -11.20 13.73
N ARG A 18 -1.64 -10.31 12.93
CA ARG A 18 -2.94 -9.66 13.20
C ARG A 18 -4.09 -10.25 12.39
N ASN A 19 -3.86 -11.38 11.72
CA ASN A 19 -4.84 -12.07 10.89
C ASN A 19 -5.44 -11.19 9.78
N LEU A 20 -4.64 -10.29 9.22
CA LEU A 20 -5.06 -9.45 8.09
C LEU A 20 -5.02 -10.22 6.77
N ILE A 21 -4.12 -11.20 6.62
CA ILE A 21 -4.01 -11.96 5.37
C ILE A 21 -5.24 -12.85 5.16
N LYS A 22 -5.58 -13.67 6.16
CA LYS A 22 -6.68 -14.66 6.09
C LYS A 22 -8.00 -14.17 6.69
N GLY A 23 -7.95 -13.22 7.64
CA GLY A 23 -9.12 -12.68 8.33
C GLY A 23 -9.74 -11.43 7.68
N SER A 24 -9.07 -10.83 6.70
CA SER A 24 -9.61 -9.78 5.82
C SER A 24 -9.87 -10.34 4.42
N SER A 25 -10.48 -9.55 3.55
CA SER A 25 -10.54 -9.84 2.11
C SER A 25 -9.81 -8.76 1.30
N ILE A 26 -9.38 -9.11 0.08
CA ILE A 26 -8.78 -8.16 -0.87
C ILE A 26 -9.68 -6.94 -1.02
N LYS A 27 -10.99 -7.13 -1.19
CA LYS A 27 -11.97 -6.04 -1.29
C LYS A 27 -11.93 -5.07 -0.10
N LYS A 28 -11.78 -5.57 1.14
CA LYS A 28 -11.69 -4.71 2.33
C LYS A 28 -10.36 -3.96 2.38
N GLN A 29 -9.27 -4.61 1.98
CA GLN A 29 -7.98 -3.93 1.87
C GLN A 29 -7.97 -2.91 0.71
N THR A 30 -8.69 -3.15 -0.39
CA THR A 30 -8.89 -2.14 -1.45
C THR A 30 -9.67 -0.93 -0.93
N LEU A 31 -10.68 -1.12 -0.07
CA LEU A 31 -11.37 0.01 0.57
C LEU A 31 -10.43 0.79 1.49
N LYS A 32 -9.56 0.10 2.24
CA LYS A 32 -8.53 0.74 3.05
C LYS A 32 -7.50 1.49 2.18
N MET A 33 -7.11 0.93 1.04
CA MET A 33 -6.25 1.60 0.06
C MET A 33 -6.88 2.89 -0.46
N VAL A 34 -8.18 2.89 -0.75
CA VAL A 34 -8.92 4.10 -1.18
C VAL A 34 -8.94 5.17 -0.08
N GLU A 35 -9.07 4.78 1.18
CA GLU A 35 -8.98 5.68 2.34
C GLU A 35 -7.60 6.35 2.42
N GLU A 36 -6.51 5.57 2.48
CA GLU A 36 -5.13 6.10 2.55
C GLU A 36 -4.78 6.95 1.33
N PHE A 37 -5.22 6.52 0.15
CA PHE A 37 -5.00 7.28 -1.08
C PHE A 37 -5.78 8.60 -1.09
N GLY A 38 -6.94 8.66 -0.45
CA GLY A 38 -7.70 9.89 -0.23
C GLY A 38 -6.95 10.88 0.66
N GLU A 39 -6.27 10.38 1.70
CA GLU A 39 -5.39 11.20 2.56
C GLU A 39 -4.20 11.74 1.77
N LEU A 40 -3.58 10.92 0.92
CA LEU A 40 -2.51 11.34 0.02
C LEU A 40 -2.97 12.46 -0.92
N CYS A 41 -4.13 12.29 -1.58
CA CYS A 41 -4.72 13.32 -2.43
C CYS A 41 -4.96 14.62 -1.66
N GLY A 42 -5.49 14.53 -0.43
CA GLY A 42 -5.70 15.67 0.46
C GLY A 42 -4.40 16.36 0.89
N GLY A 43 -3.35 15.58 1.16
CA GLY A 43 -2.02 16.07 1.49
C GLY A 43 -1.41 16.87 0.33
N VAL A 44 -1.47 16.32 -0.89
CA VAL A 44 -1.00 17.00 -2.11
C VAL A 44 -1.77 18.28 -2.37
N ALA A 45 -3.10 18.24 -2.34
CA ALA A 45 -3.94 19.43 -2.57
C ALA A 45 -3.67 20.58 -1.59
N LYS A 46 -3.23 20.26 -0.37
CA LYS A 46 -2.89 21.24 0.69
C LYS A 46 -1.40 21.57 0.77
N GLY A 47 -0.55 20.92 -0.04
CA GLY A 47 0.90 21.06 0.05
C GLY A 47 1.52 20.60 1.38
N ASN A 48 0.85 19.68 2.10
CA ASN A 48 1.31 19.23 3.41
C ASN A 48 2.24 18.02 3.27
N ILE A 49 3.54 18.28 3.25
CA ILE A 49 4.60 17.26 3.08
C ILE A 49 4.54 16.15 4.14
N ASN A 50 4.16 16.46 5.38
CA ASN A 50 4.07 15.45 6.45
C ASN A 50 2.94 14.47 6.18
N ILE A 51 1.77 14.96 5.74
CA ILE A 51 0.65 14.10 5.33
C ILE A 51 1.05 13.28 4.10
N ILE A 52 1.66 13.91 3.09
CA ILE A 52 2.10 13.20 1.88
C ILE A 52 3.07 12.06 2.23
N LYS A 53 4.03 12.29 3.12
CA LYS A 53 4.98 11.27 3.57
C LYS A 53 4.28 10.09 4.25
N ASP A 54 3.38 10.38 5.19
CA ASP A 54 2.61 9.38 5.93
C ASP A 54 1.74 8.55 4.99
N SER A 55 0.90 9.22 4.18
CA SER A 55 -0.04 8.56 3.28
C SER A 55 0.63 7.75 2.17
N ILE A 56 1.81 8.13 1.67
CA ILE A 56 2.58 7.28 0.74
C ILE A 56 2.98 5.96 1.42
N GLY A 57 3.48 6.05 2.66
CA GLY A 57 3.87 4.88 3.43
C GLY A 57 2.67 3.98 3.76
N ASP A 58 1.55 4.58 4.20
CA ASP A 58 0.32 3.86 4.53
C ASP A 58 -0.30 3.18 3.30
N CYS A 59 -0.34 3.86 2.15
CA CYS A 59 -0.70 3.22 0.88
C CYS A 59 0.19 1.99 0.60
N PHE A 60 1.51 2.10 0.80
CA PHE A 60 2.43 1.00 0.53
C PHE A 60 2.26 -0.17 1.51
N VAL A 61 1.97 0.10 2.79
CA VAL A 61 1.60 -0.92 3.78
C VAL A 61 0.38 -1.70 3.29
N VAL A 62 -0.68 -1.01 2.88
CA VAL A 62 -1.90 -1.66 2.38
C VAL A 62 -1.63 -2.44 1.10
N LEU A 63 -0.82 -1.91 0.18
CA LEU A 63 -0.42 -2.61 -1.05
C LEU A 63 0.30 -3.92 -0.74
N THR A 64 1.20 -3.89 0.24
CA THR A 64 1.95 -5.07 0.69
C THR A 64 1.02 -6.15 1.23
N ILE A 65 0.00 -5.75 2.00
CA ILE A 65 -1.03 -6.67 2.53
C ILE A 65 -1.85 -7.26 1.38
N ILE A 66 -2.30 -6.43 0.43
CA ILE A 66 -3.05 -6.90 -0.76
C ILE A 66 -2.23 -7.92 -1.54
N ASN A 67 -0.96 -7.64 -1.81
CA ASN A 67 -0.07 -8.55 -2.52
C ASN A 67 0.05 -9.91 -1.78
N ALA A 68 0.20 -9.89 -0.45
CA ALA A 68 0.23 -11.12 0.35
C ALA A 68 -1.11 -11.88 0.34
N GLN A 69 -2.25 -11.18 0.31
CA GLN A 69 -3.57 -11.80 0.15
C GLN A 69 -3.74 -12.46 -1.23
N CYS A 70 -3.38 -11.77 -2.31
CA CYS A 70 -3.41 -12.32 -3.66
C CYS A 70 -2.53 -13.58 -3.76
N ARG A 71 -1.34 -13.56 -3.16
CA ARG A 71 -0.46 -14.73 -3.08
C ARG A 71 -1.09 -15.91 -2.32
N ASN A 72 -1.82 -15.62 -1.25
CA ASN A 72 -2.50 -16.65 -0.45
C ASN A 72 -3.75 -17.24 -1.16
N GLU A 73 -4.42 -16.46 -2.02
CA GLU A 73 -5.60 -16.92 -2.80
C GLU A 73 -5.22 -17.56 -4.15
N SER A 74 -3.98 -17.37 -4.62
CA SER A 74 -3.53 -17.88 -5.93
C SER A 74 -3.40 -19.40 -5.97
N VAL A 75 -3.79 -19.97 -7.13
CA VAL A 75 -3.53 -21.38 -7.49
C VAL A 75 -2.23 -21.56 -8.27
N GLU A 76 -1.61 -20.48 -8.73
CA GLU A 76 -0.37 -20.49 -9.50
C GLU A 76 0.86 -20.46 -8.58
N THR A 77 1.85 -21.30 -8.88
CA THR A 77 3.15 -21.23 -8.22
C THR A 77 3.85 -19.92 -8.61
N ASN A 78 4.31 -19.15 -7.61
CA ASN A 78 5.04 -17.88 -7.77
C ASN A 78 4.21 -16.63 -8.15
N ALA A 79 2.89 -16.63 -8.00
CA ALA A 79 2.12 -15.38 -8.15
C ALA A 79 2.41 -14.40 -7.00
N ASN A 80 2.33 -13.09 -7.27
CA ASN A 80 2.36 -12.02 -6.26
C ASN A 80 3.61 -12.06 -5.36
N GLN A 81 4.78 -12.30 -5.95
CA GLN A 81 6.04 -12.29 -5.22
C GLN A 81 6.38 -10.90 -4.69
N SER A 82 7.03 -10.85 -3.53
CA SER A 82 7.36 -9.59 -2.85
C SER A 82 8.26 -8.65 -3.67
N HIS A 83 9.04 -9.17 -4.63
CA HIS A 83 9.88 -8.33 -5.51
C HIS A 83 9.05 -7.42 -6.44
N LEU A 84 7.78 -7.72 -6.67
CA LEU A 84 6.88 -6.87 -7.47
C LEU A 84 6.61 -5.51 -6.81
N LEU A 85 6.76 -5.44 -5.48
CA LEU A 85 6.62 -4.23 -4.70
C LEU A 85 7.86 -3.32 -4.80
N GLU A 86 8.97 -3.80 -5.35
CA GLU A 86 10.17 -2.97 -5.55
C GLU A 86 9.98 -2.08 -6.78
N PRO A 87 9.88 -0.74 -6.60
CA PRO A 87 9.65 0.16 -7.72
C PRO A 87 10.89 0.21 -8.62
N THR A 88 10.67 0.17 -9.94
CA THR A 88 11.75 0.14 -10.93
C THR A 88 12.13 1.54 -11.42
N GLY A 89 11.30 2.56 -11.14
CA GLY A 89 11.59 3.96 -11.45
C GLY A 89 11.38 4.36 -12.91
N HIS A 90 10.75 3.51 -13.73
CA HIS A 90 10.51 3.77 -15.16
C HIS A 90 9.26 4.62 -15.42
N PHE A 91 8.40 4.83 -14.43
CA PHE A 91 7.14 5.55 -14.60
C PHE A 91 7.39 7.06 -14.69
N ARG A 92 6.54 7.74 -15.47
CA ARG A 92 6.64 9.19 -15.74
C ARG A 92 5.24 9.81 -15.77
N ALA A 93 5.16 11.03 -15.27
CA ALA A 93 3.99 11.90 -15.32
C ALA A 93 4.46 13.35 -15.45
N SER A 94 3.62 14.21 -16.03
CA SER A 94 3.91 15.63 -16.27
C SER A 94 3.65 16.48 -15.03
N SER A 95 2.78 16.02 -14.13
CA SER A 95 2.44 16.65 -12.86
C SER A 95 2.11 15.62 -11.79
N ILE A 96 2.15 16.04 -10.52
CA ILE A 96 1.78 15.17 -9.40
C ILE A 96 0.30 14.78 -9.49
N ASP A 97 -0.56 15.68 -9.98
CA ASP A 97 -1.97 15.42 -10.23
C ASP A 97 -2.16 14.31 -11.27
N GLU A 98 -1.38 14.32 -12.35
CA GLU A 98 -1.41 13.25 -13.34
C GLU A 98 -0.97 11.91 -12.72
N ALA A 99 0.07 11.91 -11.88
CA ALA A 99 0.51 10.72 -11.16
C ALA A 99 -0.59 10.19 -10.21
N LEU A 100 -1.28 11.06 -9.47
CA LEU A 100 -2.41 10.70 -8.62
C LEU A 100 -3.56 10.11 -9.44
N LEU A 101 -3.95 10.74 -10.55
CA LEU A 101 -5.04 10.22 -11.41
C LEU A 101 -4.71 8.85 -11.99
N ARG A 102 -3.46 8.62 -12.42
CA ARG A 102 -3.01 7.31 -12.88
C ARG A 102 -3.00 6.26 -11.76
N THR A 103 -2.65 6.66 -10.54
CA THR A 103 -2.73 5.80 -9.34
C THR A 103 -4.18 5.41 -9.06
N ALA A 104 -5.11 6.37 -9.08
CA ALA A 104 -6.53 6.14 -8.87
C ALA A 104 -7.12 5.15 -9.90
N ALA A 105 -6.72 5.27 -11.17
CA ALA A 105 -7.13 4.33 -12.21
C ALA A 105 -6.67 2.89 -11.92
N ARG A 106 -5.46 2.72 -11.36
CA ARG A 106 -4.94 1.40 -10.97
C ARG A 106 -5.63 0.83 -9.74
N ILE A 107 -5.91 1.65 -8.72
CA ILE A 107 -6.73 1.24 -7.57
C ILE A 107 -8.12 0.79 -8.04
N GLY A 108 -8.70 1.48 -9.04
CA GLY A 108 -9.95 1.06 -9.67
C GLY A 108 -9.90 -0.33 -10.30
N GLY A 109 -8.74 -0.74 -10.85
CA GLY A 109 -8.50 -2.09 -11.37
C GLY A 109 -8.67 -3.16 -10.30
N PHE A 110 -8.21 -2.90 -9.07
CA PHE A 110 -8.30 -3.83 -7.94
C PHE A 110 -9.75 -4.05 -7.48
N ALA A 111 -10.67 -3.15 -7.84
CA ALA A 111 -12.09 -3.26 -7.54
C ALA A 111 -12.86 -4.12 -8.55
N SER A 112 -12.17 -4.66 -9.58
CA SER A 112 -12.77 -5.57 -10.55
C SER A 112 -13.38 -6.80 -9.85
N LYS A 113 -14.63 -7.13 -10.20
CA LYS A 113 -15.35 -8.27 -9.60
C LYS A 113 -15.00 -9.61 -10.24
N THR A 114 -14.29 -9.61 -11.36
CA THR A 114 -14.09 -10.80 -12.20
C THR A 114 -12.71 -11.42 -12.03
N THR A 115 -11.72 -10.65 -11.56
CA THR A 115 -10.34 -11.10 -11.40
C THR A 115 -9.70 -10.40 -10.21
N PRO A 116 -8.96 -11.11 -9.33
CA PRO A 116 -8.13 -10.47 -8.33
C PRO A 116 -7.05 -9.59 -8.99
N PRO A 117 -6.45 -8.63 -8.26
CA PRO A 117 -5.31 -7.85 -8.76
C PRO A 117 -4.20 -8.79 -9.23
N ASP A 118 -3.65 -8.52 -10.41
CA ASP A 118 -2.50 -9.25 -10.93
C ASP A 118 -1.16 -8.60 -10.52
N ASP A 119 -0.07 -9.29 -10.85
CA ASP A 119 1.29 -8.84 -10.54
C ASP A 119 1.62 -7.46 -11.14
N TRP A 120 1.07 -7.18 -12.33
CA TRP A 120 1.27 -5.90 -13.03
C TRP A 120 0.59 -4.75 -12.31
N ASP A 121 -0.62 -5.00 -11.81
CA ASP A 121 -1.43 -4.08 -11.03
C ASP A 121 -0.72 -3.69 -9.71
N VAL A 122 -0.16 -4.66 -8.99
CA VAL A 122 0.66 -4.42 -7.79
C VAL A 122 1.92 -3.60 -8.12
N ASN A 123 2.65 -4.01 -9.15
CA ASN A 123 3.88 -3.32 -9.55
C ASN A 123 3.62 -1.87 -10.00
N CYS A 124 2.52 -1.64 -10.74
CA CYS A 124 2.12 -0.30 -11.17
C CYS A 124 1.90 0.63 -9.97
N LEU A 125 1.16 0.18 -8.95
CA LEU A 125 0.89 1.02 -7.78
C LEU A 125 2.17 1.37 -7.02
N SER A 126 3.07 0.41 -6.81
CA SER A 126 4.38 0.70 -6.19
C SER A 126 5.16 1.76 -6.99
N ASN A 127 5.22 1.63 -8.32
CA ASN A 127 5.92 2.61 -9.15
C ASN A 127 5.27 4.00 -9.14
N TYR A 128 3.94 4.09 -9.07
CA TYR A 128 3.27 5.39 -8.95
C TYR A 128 3.49 6.03 -7.58
N LEU A 129 3.42 5.27 -6.48
CA LEU A 129 3.75 5.79 -5.14
C LEU A 129 5.21 6.28 -5.08
N PHE A 130 6.14 5.52 -5.67
CA PHE A 130 7.53 5.93 -5.81
C PHE A 130 7.65 7.23 -6.62
N LEU A 131 6.98 7.33 -7.77
CA LEU A 131 6.98 8.54 -8.59
C LEU A 131 6.45 9.75 -7.81
N ILE A 132 5.33 9.60 -7.10
CA ILE A 132 4.72 10.67 -6.29
C ILE A 132 5.69 11.13 -5.20
N SER A 133 6.37 10.20 -4.51
CA SER A 133 7.39 10.56 -3.50
C SER A 133 8.50 11.43 -4.09
N LYS A 134 9.01 11.08 -5.29
CA LYS A 134 10.04 11.86 -5.98
C LYS A 134 9.53 13.24 -6.37
N MET A 135 8.30 13.34 -6.88
CA MET A 135 7.68 14.61 -7.25
C MET A 135 7.41 15.52 -6.03
N ALA A 136 7.22 14.92 -4.85
CA ALA A 136 7.09 15.63 -3.58
C ALA A 136 8.44 15.91 -2.88
N ASN A 137 9.58 15.61 -3.51
CA ASN A 137 10.92 15.70 -2.91
C ASN A 137 11.06 14.89 -1.59
N LEU A 138 10.44 13.72 -1.53
CA LEU A 138 10.54 12.78 -0.43
C LEU A 138 11.37 11.55 -0.84
N ASP A 139 12.00 10.94 0.15
CA ASP A 139 12.58 9.60 -0.02
C ASP A 139 11.50 8.54 0.23
N PHE A 140 11.35 7.63 -0.72
CA PHE A 140 10.32 6.60 -0.68
C PHE A 140 10.55 5.59 0.44
N TRP A 141 11.80 5.18 0.69
CA TRP A 141 12.14 4.23 1.74
C TRP A 141 11.85 4.86 3.11
N ASP A 142 12.16 6.15 3.27
CA ASP A 142 11.79 6.89 4.49
C ASP A 142 10.27 6.99 4.68
N CYS A 143 9.46 7.08 3.63
CA CYS A 143 7.99 7.02 3.75
C CYS A 143 7.54 5.65 4.27
N VAL A 144 8.04 4.56 3.68
CA VAL A 144 7.67 3.19 4.07
C VAL A 144 8.14 2.86 5.48
N GLN A 145 9.39 3.20 5.81
CA GLN A 145 9.94 3.04 7.16
C GLN A 145 9.12 3.82 8.19
N TYR A 146 8.74 5.06 7.87
CA TYR A 146 7.93 5.88 8.78
C TYR A 146 6.58 5.23 9.09
N ALA A 147 5.86 4.77 8.06
CA ALA A 147 4.58 4.08 8.25
C ALA A 147 4.74 2.77 9.05
N TYR A 148 5.77 1.97 8.75
CA TYR A 148 6.04 0.74 9.51
C TYR A 148 6.26 1.02 11.01
N GLU A 149 7.04 2.05 11.34
CA GLU A 149 7.28 2.47 12.72
C GLU A 149 6.00 2.88 13.47
N GLN A 150 5.00 3.43 12.77
CA GLN A 150 3.70 3.78 13.35
C GLN A 150 2.80 2.56 13.63
N ILE A 151 2.97 1.47 12.89
CA ILE A 151 2.10 0.30 13.01
C ILE A 151 2.71 -0.84 13.81
N LYS A 152 4.04 -0.98 13.88
CA LYS A 152 4.71 -2.20 14.38
C LYS A 152 4.21 -2.67 15.75
N ASP A 153 4.01 -1.74 16.68
CA ASP A 153 3.56 -2.01 18.05
C ASP A 153 2.05 -1.86 18.24
N ARG A 154 1.32 -1.43 17.20
CA ARG A 154 -0.12 -1.13 17.25
C ARG A 154 -0.92 -2.35 17.67
N LYS A 155 -1.69 -2.21 18.74
CA LYS A 155 -2.63 -3.22 19.25
C LYS A 155 -4.03 -2.95 18.71
N GLY A 156 -4.83 -3.99 18.62
CA GLY A 156 -6.16 -3.94 18.02
C GLY A 156 -6.75 -5.33 17.80
N ARG A 157 -7.94 -5.38 17.22
CA ARG A 157 -8.63 -6.64 16.89
C ARG A 157 -9.37 -6.53 15.57
N MET A 158 -9.60 -7.68 14.94
CA MET A 158 -10.42 -7.76 13.74
C MET A 158 -11.90 -7.60 14.09
N ILE A 159 -12.57 -6.63 13.47
CA ILE A 159 -14.02 -6.42 13.54
C ILE A 159 -14.56 -6.39 12.11
N ASN A 160 -15.50 -7.27 11.80
CA ASN A 160 -16.08 -7.38 10.45
C ASN A 160 -14.99 -7.41 9.36
N GLY A 161 -13.90 -8.17 9.57
CA GLY A 161 -12.78 -8.32 8.64
C GLY A 161 -11.94 -7.06 8.41
N VAL A 162 -12.01 -6.08 9.30
CA VAL A 162 -11.14 -4.89 9.32
C VAL A 162 -10.37 -4.87 10.64
N PHE A 163 -9.09 -4.56 10.62
CA PHE A 163 -8.31 -4.38 11.84
C PHE A 163 -8.64 -3.02 12.45
N VAL A 164 -9.21 -3.03 13.66
CA VAL A 164 -9.53 -1.82 14.43
C VAL A 164 -8.52 -1.68 15.56
N LYS A 165 -7.83 -0.55 15.61
CA LYS A 165 -6.83 -0.26 16.65
C LYS A 165 -7.51 -0.04 18.00
N GLU A 166 -6.81 -0.37 19.07
CA GLU A 166 -7.37 -0.38 20.44
C GLU A 166 -7.92 1.00 20.88
N GLY A 167 -7.32 2.10 20.42
CA GLY A 167 -7.81 3.46 20.72
C GLY A 167 -9.14 3.84 20.05
N ASP A 168 -9.59 3.07 19.06
CA ASP A 168 -10.85 3.30 18.33
C ASP A 168 -11.96 2.29 18.72
N LEU A 169 -11.69 1.42 19.69
CA LEU A 169 -12.60 0.35 20.15
C LEU A 169 -13.66 0.82 21.14
#